data_AF-A0A3B8XGZ8-F1
#
_entry.id   AF-A0A3B8XGZ8-F1
#
_cell.length_a   1.000
_cell.length_b   1.000
_cell.length_c   1.000
_cell.angle_alpha   90.00
_cell.angle_beta   90.00
_cell.angle_gamma   90.00
#
_symmetry.space_group_name_H-M   'P 1'
#
loop_
_entity.id
_entity.type
_entity.pdbx_description
1 polymer ?
#
loop_
_entity_poly.entity_id
_entity_poly.type
_entity_poly.pdbx_seq_one_letter_code
_entity_poly.pdbx_strand_id
1 'polypeptide(L)'
;MAGETPPAHDRTTRDRGQLVWSVLLNAIVVLAIVISIIPIVLLVRGFFDLVVRSQALSGADVLAYGFAFTGLFLGAIFFTYAIKYYLGTAIVLLTTLASGGRNGNGNGHSRPDGDRHAAGLSRISRGGNGNGNGYHIDLGYHPFVSIHVAAYNEKRVIERLLTCLEQLDYPEYEVVVVDDSTDESVQILEKWQGRPRFKIGHRNSRLGFKGGALREALKVMDPRAEYVVIFDADSMPFPDSIERFLPYFYQTNGDKEV
;
A
#
# COMPACT_ATOMS: atom_id res chain seq x y z
N MET A 1 1.82 -37.16 -42.12
CA MET A 1 1.87 -35.69 -42.16
C MET A 1 2.49 -35.24 -40.84
N ALA A 2 3.58 -34.50 -40.91
CA ALA A 2 4.52 -34.24 -39.81
C ALA A 2 3.87 -33.47 -38.65
N GLY A 3 4.20 -33.88 -37.42
CA GLY A 3 3.88 -33.11 -36.21
C GLY A 3 4.97 -32.07 -35.95
N GLU A 4 4.59 -30.80 -35.95
CA GLU A 4 5.45 -29.70 -35.50
C GLU A 4 5.37 -29.58 -33.98
N THR A 5 6.51 -29.79 -33.32
CA THR A 5 6.72 -29.42 -31.91
C THR A 5 6.84 -27.90 -31.79
N PRO A 6 6.17 -27.24 -30.83
CA PRO A 6 6.32 -25.80 -30.63
C PRO A 6 7.73 -25.46 -30.09
N PRO A 7 8.28 -24.28 -30.43
CA PRO A 7 9.64 -23.93 -30.03
C PRO A 7 9.73 -23.75 -28.51
N ALA A 8 10.76 -24.36 -27.91
CA ALA A 8 11.09 -24.20 -26.51
C ALA A 8 11.41 -22.73 -26.22
N HIS A 9 10.48 -22.03 -25.58
CA HIS A 9 10.70 -20.66 -25.13
C HIS A 9 11.79 -20.68 -24.04
N ASP A 10 12.95 -20.12 -24.37
CA ASP A 10 14.12 -20.04 -23.51
C ASP A 10 13.83 -19.25 -22.22
N ARG A 11 13.62 -20.00 -21.12
CA ARG A 11 13.42 -19.45 -19.77
C ARG A 11 14.70 -18.91 -19.14
N THR A 12 15.87 -19.19 -19.71
CA THR A 12 17.18 -18.90 -19.08
C THR A 12 17.60 -17.44 -19.24
N THR A 13 17.15 -16.76 -20.29
CA THR A 13 17.48 -15.36 -20.57
C THR A 13 16.70 -14.36 -19.69
N ARG A 14 15.45 -14.68 -19.32
CA ARG A 14 14.64 -13.87 -18.40
C ARG A 14 15.19 -13.88 -16.97
N ASP A 15 15.69 -15.03 -16.54
CA ASP A 15 16.22 -15.25 -15.19
C ASP A 15 17.54 -14.48 -14.96
N ARG A 16 18.42 -14.48 -15.97
CA ARG A 16 19.68 -13.71 -15.94
C ARG A 16 19.45 -12.19 -15.84
N GLY A 17 18.45 -11.67 -16.53
CA GLY A 17 18.11 -10.24 -16.49
C GLY A 17 17.62 -9.78 -15.11
N GLN A 18 16.77 -10.58 -14.46
CA GLN A 18 16.31 -10.29 -13.11
C GLN A 18 17.41 -10.45 -12.06
N LEU A 19 18.28 -11.45 -12.22
CA LEU A 19 19.45 -11.64 -11.36
C LEU A 19 20.39 -10.41 -11.43
N VAL A 20 20.75 -9.96 -12.64
CA VAL A 20 21.61 -8.77 -12.82
C VAL A 20 20.96 -7.51 -12.22
N TRP A 21 19.65 -7.33 -12.42
CA TRP A 21 18.92 -6.19 -11.85
C TRP A 21 18.91 -6.20 -10.32
N SER A 22 18.69 -7.38 -9.70
CA SER A 22 18.71 -7.53 -8.24
C SER A 22 20.08 -7.28 -7.64
N VAL A 23 21.16 -7.76 -8.28
CA VAL A 23 22.55 -7.53 -7.86
C VAL A 23 22.89 -6.04 -7.96
N LEU A 24 22.44 -5.36 -9.02
CA LEU A 24 22.67 -3.93 -9.21
C LEU A 24 21.93 -3.10 -8.15
N LEU A 25 20.67 -3.41 -7.85
CA LEU A 25 19.92 -2.75 -6.78
C LEU A 25 20.57 -2.97 -5.41
N ASN A 26 20.97 -4.21 -5.09
CA ASN A 26 21.65 -4.51 -3.84
C ASN A 26 23.00 -3.77 -3.72
N ALA A 27 23.75 -3.65 -4.82
CA ALA A 27 24.99 -2.89 -4.84
C ALA A 27 24.76 -1.39 -4.57
N ILE A 28 23.70 -0.79 -5.14
CA ILE A 28 23.32 0.61 -4.88
C ILE A 28 22.94 0.80 -3.42
N VAL A 29 22.18 -0.13 -2.82
CA VAL A 29 21.78 -0.05 -1.41
C VAL A 29 23.01 -0.15 -0.49
N VAL A 30 23.92 -1.08 -0.76
CA VAL A 30 25.18 -1.20 0.01
C VAL A 30 26.02 0.07 -0.12
N LEU A 31 26.15 0.62 -1.34
CA LEU A 31 26.88 1.87 -1.57
C LEU A 31 26.24 3.04 -0.80
N ALA A 32 24.92 3.16 -0.80
CA ALA A 32 24.20 4.19 -0.06
C ALA A 32 24.41 4.07 1.45
N ILE A 33 24.42 2.83 1.99
CA ILE A 33 24.72 2.58 3.40
C ILE A 33 26.16 3.01 3.73
N VAL A 34 27.14 2.61 2.92
CA VAL A 34 28.55 2.99 3.11
C VAL A 34 28.71 4.52 3.06
N ILE A 35 28.09 5.20 2.10
CA ILE A 35 28.13 6.66 1.98
C ILE A 35 27.49 7.34 3.19
N SER A 36 26.43 6.76 3.76
CA SER A 36 25.76 7.31 4.96
C SER A 36 26.61 7.21 6.24
N ILE A 37 27.53 6.25 6.31
CA ILE A 37 28.41 6.04 7.47
C ILE A 37 29.60 7.01 7.45
N ILE A 38 30.05 7.43 6.26
CA ILE A 38 31.22 8.32 6.09
C ILE A 38 31.10 9.62 6.91
N PRO A 39 29.99 10.39 6.87
CA PRO A 39 29.81 11.58 7.69
C PRO A 39 29.93 11.31 9.19
N ILE A 40 29.36 10.19 9.67
CA ILE A 40 29.39 9.82 11.09
C ILE A 40 30.84 9.59 11.54
N VAL A 41 31.61 8.85 10.74
CA VAL A 41 33.04 8.59 11.02
C VAL A 41 33.86 9.88 10.99
N LEU A 42 33.60 10.77 10.03
CA LEU A 42 34.29 12.06 9.93
C LEU A 42 33.98 12.97 11.13
N LEU A 43 32.75 12.97 11.62
CA LEU A 43 32.35 13.72 12.81
C LEU A 43 33.04 13.20 14.08
N VAL A 44 33.03 11.89 14.31
CA VAL A 44 33.69 11.27 15.46
C VAL A 44 35.19 11.55 15.42
N ARG A 45 35.83 11.41 14.26
CA ARG A 45 37.25 11.70 14.09
C ARG A 45 37.57 13.18 14.30
N GLY A 46 36.76 14.08 13.76
CA GLY A 46 36.91 15.53 13.93
C GLY A 46 36.75 15.97 15.39
N PHE A 47 35.81 15.37 16.12
CA PHE A 47 35.66 15.61 17.55
C PHE A 47 36.87 15.11 18.35
N PHE A 48 37.36 13.91 18.07
CA PHE A 48 38.53 13.38 18.76
C PHE A 48 39.78 14.21 18.50
N ASP A 49 40.03 14.62 17.25
CA ASP A 49 41.13 15.54 16.91
C ASP A 49 40.95 16.90 17.61
N LEU A 50 39.73 17.43 17.70
CA LEU A 50 39.45 18.69 18.39
C LEU A 50 39.71 18.56 19.90
N VAL A 51 39.25 17.49 20.55
CA VAL A 51 39.45 17.27 21.99
C VAL A 51 40.91 16.97 22.33
N VAL A 52 41.61 16.19 21.51
CA VAL A 52 43.01 15.81 21.75
C VAL A 52 43.99 16.91 21.37
N ARG A 53 43.70 17.72 20.35
CA ARG A 53 44.58 18.83 19.91
C ARG A 53 44.21 20.19 20.46
N SER A 54 43.02 20.38 21.05
CA SER A 54 42.66 21.68 21.61
C SER A 54 43.34 21.92 22.96
N GLN A 55 43.98 23.08 23.05
CA GLN A 55 44.20 23.77 24.33
C GLN A 55 42.87 24.37 24.82
N ALA A 56 41.82 23.56 24.98
CA ALA A 56 40.55 24.03 25.54
C ALA A 56 40.76 24.36 27.03
N LEU A 57 41.17 25.60 27.30
CA LEU A 57 41.59 26.10 28.61
C LEU A 57 40.42 26.47 29.53
N SER A 58 39.15 26.31 29.10
CA SER A 58 37.97 26.67 29.89
C SER A 58 36.88 25.59 29.85
N GLY A 59 36.29 25.29 31.01
CA GLY A 59 35.23 24.29 31.16
C GLY A 59 33.93 24.62 30.42
N ALA A 60 33.70 25.90 30.08
CA ALA A 60 32.54 26.33 29.30
C ALA A 60 32.62 25.89 27.83
N ASP A 61 33.83 25.87 27.24
CA ASP A 61 34.04 25.49 25.84
C ASP A 61 33.80 23.99 25.65
N VAL A 62 34.22 23.18 26.62
CA VAL A 62 33.98 21.73 26.62
C VAL A 62 32.47 21.42 26.63
N LEU A 63 31.69 22.16 27.42
CA LEU A 63 30.23 22.00 27.46
C LEU A 63 29.58 22.43 26.13
N ALA A 64 30.02 23.55 25.55
CA ALA A 64 29.52 24.03 24.27
C ALA A 64 29.78 23.03 23.13
N TYR A 65 31.01 22.50 23.05
CA TYR A 65 31.35 21.47 22.07
C TYR A 65 30.60 20.16 22.30
N GLY A 66 30.37 19.78 23.56
CA GLY A 66 29.57 18.60 23.91
C GLY A 66 28.13 18.69 23.41
N PHE A 67 27.46 19.82 23.62
CA PHE A 67 26.10 20.04 23.12
C PHE A 67 26.04 20.09 21.59
N ALA A 68 26.97 20.81 20.95
CA ALA A 68 27.03 20.90 19.50
C ALA A 68 27.26 19.53 18.85
N PHE A 69 28.18 18.72 19.40
CA PHE A 69 28.45 17.39 18.90
C PHE A 69 27.27 16.44 19.09
N THR A 70 26.62 16.49 20.25
CA THR A 70 25.44 15.67 20.54
C THR A 70 24.30 15.97 19.57
N GLY A 71 24.02 17.26 19.31
CA GLY A 71 23.02 17.68 18.35
C GLY A 71 23.35 17.24 16.92
N LEU A 72 24.62 17.39 16.51
CA LEU A 72 25.09 16.99 15.19
C LEU A 72 25.06 15.47 14.99
N PHE A 73 25.39 14.70 16.02
CA PHE A 73 25.34 13.24 16.03
C PHE A 73 23.90 12.72 15.91
N LEU A 74 22.98 13.25 16.73
CA LEU A 74 21.55 12.92 16.62
C LEU A 74 21.01 13.30 15.24
N GLY A 75 21.36 14.47 14.71
CA GLY A 75 21.00 14.90 13.37
C GLY A 75 21.53 13.94 12.27
N ALA A 76 22.75 13.44 12.40
CA ALA A 76 23.33 12.48 11.46
C ALA A 76 22.60 11.12 11.46
N ILE A 77 22.09 10.67 12.61
CA ILE A 77 21.26 9.45 12.71
C ILE A 77 19.95 9.64 11.95
N PHE A 78 19.25 10.75 12.19
CA PHE A 78 17.99 11.06 11.47
C PHE A 78 18.22 11.23 9.97
N PHE A 79 19.32 11.87 9.57
CA PHE A 79 19.69 12.02 8.16
C PHE A 79 19.96 10.66 7.49
N THR A 80 20.66 9.76 8.16
CA THR A 80 20.91 8.39 7.66
C THR A 80 19.61 7.61 7.49
N TYR A 81 18.71 7.71 8.46
CA TYR A 81 17.37 7.11 8.36
C TYR A 81 16.62 7.70 7.16
N ALA A 82 16.61 9.02 7.01
CA ALA A 82 15.93 9.72 5.92
C ALA A 82 16.41 9.28 4.54
N ILE A 83 17.73 9.09 4.32
CA ILE A 83 18.29 8.61 3.05
C ILE A 83 17.63 7.29 2.61
N LYS A 84 17.43 6.34 3.55
CA LYS A 84 16.77 5.06 3.24
C LYS A 84 15.36 5.26 2.68
N TYR A 85 14.57 6.15 3.29
CA TYR A 85 13.21 6.45 2.83
C TYR A 85 13.20 7.17 1.48
N TYR A 86 14.05 8.18 1.30
CA TYR A 86 14.12 8.93 0.05
C TYR A 86 14.66 8.10 -1.12
N LEU A 87 15.61 7.20 -0.87
CA LEU A 87 16.09 6.28 -1.90
C LEU A 87 15.02 5.26 -2.28
N GLY A 88 14.28 4.74 -1.30
CA GLY A 88 13.15 3.84 -1.54
C GLY A 88 12.05 4.49 -2.37
N THR A 89 11.62 5.71 -2.02
CA THR A 89 10.63 6.45 -2.81
C THR A 89 11.14 6.80 -4.19
N ALA A 90 12.40 7.22 -4.33
CA ALA A 90 13.02 7.50 -5.62
C ALA A 90 13.08 6.26 -6.52
N ILE A 91 13.42 5.09 -5.99
CA ILE A 91 13.44 3.84 -6.75
C ILE A 91 12.02 3.46 -7.21
N VAL A 92 11.01 3.57 -6.33
CA VAL A 92 9.61 3.29 -6.70
C VAL A 92 9.14 4.24 -7.80
N LEU A 93 9.42 5.53 -7.66
CA LEU A 93 9.09 6.53 -8.67
C LEU A 93 9.83 6.30 -9.98
N LEU A 94 11.14 6.03 -9.93
CA LEU A 94 11.96 5.75 -11.10
C LEU A 94 11.52 4.47 -11.81
N THR A 95 11.20 3.42 -11.05
CA THR A 95 10.71 2.16 -11.62
C THR A 95 9.39 2.40 -12.35
N THR A 96 8.47 3.14 -11.72
CA THR A 96 7.18 3.51 -12.31
C THR A 96 7.34 4.37 -13.57
N LEU A 97 8.30 5.30 -13.59
CA LEU A 97 8.61 6.16 -14.74
C LEU A 97 9.33 5.42 -15.87
N ALA A 98 10.27 4.53 -15.56
CA ALA A 98 11.07 3.80 -16.53
C ALA A 98 10.32 2.64 -17.19
N SER A 99 9.33 2.03 -16.51
CA SER A 99 8.49 0.98 -17.08
C SER A 99 7.45 1.48 -18.09
N GLY A 100 7.22 2.79 -18.19
CA GLY A 100 6.23 3.39 -19.10
C GLY A 100 6.64 3.50 -20.57
N GLY A 101 7.78 2.93 -20.99
CA GLY A 101 8.43 3.24 -22.28
C GLY A 101 8.74 2.08 -23.23
N ARG A 102 8.11 0.89 -23.11
CA ARG A 102 8.29 -0.21 -24.08
C ARG A 102 7.05 -0.43 -24.94
N ASN A 103 7.06 0.25 -26.08
CA ASN A 103 6.08 0.23 -27.15
C ASN A 103 5.98 -1.17 -27.79
N GLY A 104 4.86 -1.86 -27.58
CA GLY A 104 4.54 -3.14 -28.22
C GLY A 104 3.44 -2.93 -29.26
N ASN A 105 3.80 -2.95 -30.54
CA ASN A 105 2.91 -2.85 -31.68
C ASN A 105 2.08 -4.14 -31.82
N GLY A 106 0.79 -4.09 -31.49
CA GLY A 106 -0.15 -5.20 -31.63
C GLY A 106 -1.38 -4.77 -32.43
N ASN A 107 -1.48 -5.24 -33.68
CA ASN A 107 -2.68 -5.15 -34.50
C ASN A 107 -3.80 -5.98 -33.86
N GLY A 108 -4.82 -5.32 -33.32
CA GLY A 108 -6.04 -5.94 -32.84
C GLY A 108 -7.25 -5.21 -33.39
N HIS A 109 -7.98 -5.86 -34.29
CA HIS A 109 -9.26 -5.36 -34.80
C HIS A 109 -10.33 -5.42 -33.71
N SER A 110 -10.88 -4.26 -33.35
CA SER A 110 -12.13 -4.18 -32.57
C SER A 110 -13.07 -3.16 -33.21
N ARG A 111 -14.28 -3.64 -33.52
CA ARG A 111 -15.43 -2.84 -33.95
C ARG A 111 -15.87 -1.90 -32.81
N PRO A 112 -16.50 -0.75 -33.12
CA PRO A 112 -16.95 0.20 -32.11
C PRO A 112 -18.43 -0.05 -31.77
N ASP A 113 -18.76 -0.11 -30.48
CA ASP A 113 -20.08 0.32 -30.05
C ASP A 113 -20.11 0.72 -28.57
N GLY A 114 -20.87 1.77 -28.27
CA GLY A 114 -21.40 2.05 -26.94
C GLY A 114 -20.68 3.08 -26.08
N ASP A 115 -21.15 4.33 -26.14
CA ASP A 115 -20.82 5.44 -25.24
C ASP A 115 -21.05 5.14 -23.74
N ARG A 116 -20.21 5.72 -22.87
CA ARG A 116 -20.62 6.72 -21.85
C ARG A 116 -19.47 7.16 -20.92
N HIS A 117 -19.21 8.46 -20.97
CA HIS A 117 -18.75 9.38 -19.93
C HIS A 117 -18.27 8.82 -18.58
N ALA A 118 -16.95 8.87 -18.36
CA ALA A 118 -16.35 9.01 -17.03
C ALA A 118 -15.29 10.12 -17.08
N ALA A 119 -15.70 11.33 -16.68
CA ALA A 119 -14.79 12.41 -16.36
C ALA A 119 -14.30 12.21 -14.91
N GLY A 120 -13.01 11.91 -14.75
CA GLY A 120 -12.36 11.75 -13.44
C GLY A 120 -11.20 10.76 -13.49
N LEU A 121 -10.00 11.26 -13.77
CA LEU A 121 -8.70 10.58 -13.61
C LEU A 121 -8.46 9.19 -14.27
N SER A 122 -9.23 8.80 -15.28
CA SER A 122 -9.03 7.59 -16.09
C SER A 122 -7.88 7.70 -17.11
N ARG A 123 -6.68 8.12 -16.67
CA ARG A 123 -5.42 8.03 -17.46
C ARG A 123 -4.26 7.35 -16.71
N ILE A 124 -4.56 6.40 -15.83
CA ILE A 124 -3.59 5.37 -15.40
C ILE A 124 -4.28 4.01 -15.45
N SER A 125 -4.74 3.60 -16.63
CA SER A 125 -4.87 2.17 -16.97
C SER A 125 -5.21 2.06 -18.45
N ARG A 126 -4.18 1.93 -19.29
CA ARG A 126 -4.34 1.35 -20.61
C ARG A 126 -3.02 0.69 -20.99
N GLY A 127 -3.04 -0.64 -20.97
CA GLY A 127 -1.89 -1.49 -21.24
C GLY A 127 -1.36 -2.11 -19.95
N GLY A 128 -1.80 -3.33 -19.64
CA GLY A 128 -1.29 -4.07 -18.50
C GLY A 128 0.23 -4.18 -18.53
N ASN A 129 0.86 -3.87 -17.40
CA ASN A 129 1.89 -4.70 -16.75
C ASN A 129 2.41 -3.96 -15.50
N GLY A 130 1.58 -3.84 -14.47
CA GLY A 130 2.05 -3.52 -13.12
C GLY A 130 2.52 -4.81 -12.48
N ASN A 131 3.81 -5.12 -12.60
CA ASN A 131 4.38 -6.35 -12.07
C ASN A 131 4.26 -6.42 -10.54
N GLY A 132 3.25 -7.15 -10.08
CA GLY A 132 3.18 -7.77 -8.77
C GLY A 132 2.26 -8.96 -8.95
N ASN A 133 2.82 -10.17 -9.05
CA ASN A 133 2.15 -11.46 -9.26
C ASN A 133 0.69 -11.47 -8.76
N GLY A 134 -0.24 -11.08 -9.64
CA GLY A 134 -1.66 -11.19 -9.38
C GLY A 134 -2.00 -12.64 -9.65
N TYR A 135 -1.97 -13.46 -8.61
CA TYR A 135 -2.55 -14.80 -8.67
C TYR A 135 -4.04 -14.61 -8.96
N HIS A 136 -4.43 -14.70 -10.23
CA HIS A 136 -5.83 -14.86 -10.58
C HIS A 136 -6.19 -16.29 -10.22
N ILE A 137 -6.52 -16.51 -8.94
CA ILE A 137 -7.03 -17.79 -8.49
C ILE A 137 -8.48 -17.82 -8.94
N ASP A 138 -8.72 -18.58 -10.01
CA ASP A 138 -10.08 -18.89 -10.43
C ASP A 138 -10.65 -19.91 -9.44
N LEU A 139 -11.47 -19.43 -8.52
CA LEU A 139 -12.16 -20.27 -7.53
C LEU A 139 -13.37 -20.99 -8.15
N GLY A 140 -13.78 -20.64 -9.38
CA GLY A 140 -15.01 -21.13 -10.01
C GLY A 140 -16.30 -20.56 -9.38
N TYR A 141 -16.18 -19.69 -8.38
CA TYR A 141 -17.27 -18.93 -7.75
C TYR A 141 -16.73 -17.64 -7.11
N HIS A 142 -17.62 -16.74 -6.71
CA HIS A 142 -17.28 -15.53 -5.96
C HIS A 142 -17.71 -15.68 -4.49
N PRO A 143 -16.76 -15.91 -3.55
CA PRO A 143 -17.07 -15.95 -2.12
C PRO A 143 -17.77 -14.67 -1.66
N PHE A 144 -18.77 -14.79 -0.79
CA PHE A 144 -19.45 -13.59 -0.30
C PHE A 144 -18.56 -12.84 0.70
N VAL A 145 -18.34 -11.55 0.48
CA VAL A 145 -17.46 -10.70 1.31
C VAL A 145 -18.27 -9.66 2.04
N SER A 146 -18.15 -9.59 3.36
CA SER A 146 -18.71 -8.50 4.15
C SER A 146 -17.67 -7.43 4.45
N ILE A 147 -17.95 -6.20 4.03
CA ILE A 147 -17.07 -5.05 4.26
C ILE A 147 -17.54 -4.33 5.52
N HIS A 148 -16.71 -4.27 6.56
CA HIS A 148 -17.03 -3.61 7.81
C HIS A 148 -16.32 -2.26 7.93
N VAL A 149 -17.08 -1.21 8.25
CA VAL A 149 -16.57 0.14 8.48
C VAL A 149 -17.04 0.64 9.83
N ALA A 150 -16.11 1.08 10.67
CA ALA A 150 -16.42 1.77 11.91
C ALA A 150 -16.16 3.27 11.74
N ALA A 151 -17.18 4.10 11.93
CA ALA A 151 -17.10 5.55 11.73
C ALA A 151 -17.23 6.32 13.06
N TYR A 152 -16.45 7.39 13.22
CA TYR A 152 -16.56 8.32 14.34
C TYR A 152 -16.01 9.70 13.98
N ASN A 153 -16.91 10.67 13.75
CA ASN A 153 -16.61 12.05 13.37
C ASN A 153 -15.79 12.18 12.07
N GLU A 154 -16.25 11.49 11.03
CA GLU A 154 -15.54 11.31 9.75
C GLU A 154 -16.17 12.08 8.58
N LYS A 155 -16.86 13.19 8.88
CA LYS A 155 -17.64 13.96 7.90
C LYS A 155 -16.90 14.41 6.64
N ARG A 156 -15.56 14.49 6.70
CA ARG A 156 -14.72 14.93 5.57
C ARG A 156 -14.33 13.79 4.61
N VAL A 157 -14.43 12.55 5.05
CA VAL A 157 -13.85 11.39 4.33
C VAL A 157 -14.86 10.29 4.06
N ILE A 158 -15.86 10.12 4.94
CA ILE A 158 -16.78 8.98 4.89
C ILE A 158 -17.54 8.89 3.56
N GLU A 159 -17.99 10.01 2.99
CA GLU A 159 -18.71 10.01 1.71
C GLU A 159 -17.85 9.49 0.55
N ARG A 160 -16.56 9.81 0.56
CA ARG A 160 -15.62 9.34 -0.45
C ARG A 160 -15.37 7.84 -0.32
N LEU A 161 -15.21 7.33 0.90
CA LEU A 161 -15.09 5.89 1.13
C LEU A 161 -16.33 5.15 0.61
N LEU A 162 -17.53 5.58 1.00
CA LEU A 162 -18.77 4.91 0.58
C LEU A 162 -18.94 4.91 -0.94
N THR A 163 -18.55 6.00 -1.60
CA THR A 163 -18.52 6.08 -3.07
C THR A 163 -17.54 5.08 -3.67
N CYS A 164 -16.35 4.91 -3.09
CA CYS A 164 -15.39 3.88 -3.54
C CYS A 164 -15.94 2.46 -3.33
N LEU A 165 -16.60 2.19 -2.21
CA LEU A 165 -17.19 0.88 -1.90
C LEU A 165 -18.38 0.53 -2.81
N GLU A 166 -19.14 1.52 -3.27
CA GLU A 166 -20.21 1.35 -4.26
C GLU A 166 -19.66 1.02 -5.66
N GLN A 167 -18.40 1.36 -5.94
CA GLN A 167 -17.72 1.18 -7.23
C GLN A 167 -16.77 -0.04 -7.26
N LEU A 168 -16.89 -0.97 -6.31
CA LEU A 168 -16.08 -2.18 -6.32
C LEU A 168 -16.50 -3.10 -7.47
N ASP A 169 -15.51 -3.58 -8.23
CA ASP A 169 -15.68 -4.56 -9.30
C ASP A 169 -15.72 -5.97 -8.71
N TYR A 170 -16.65 -6.22 -7.79
CA TYR A 170 -16.86 -7.55 -7.19
C TYR A 170 -18.36 -7.83 -7.04
N PRO A 171 -18.88 -8.99 -7.46
CA PRO A 171 -20.33 -9.19 -7.50
C PRO A 171 -20.97 -9.53 -6.16
N GLU A 172 -20.27 -10.27 -5.28
CA GLU A 172 -20.86 -10.88 -4.07
C GLU A 172 -20.34 -10.20 -2.79
N TYR A 173 -20.81 -8.99 -2.51
CA TYR A 173 -20.45 -8.29 -1.29
C TYR A 173 -21.58 -7.44 -0.69
N GLU A 174 -21.40 -7.13 0.59
CA GLU A 174 -22.15 -6.12 1.32
C GLU A 174 -21.21 -5.13 2.03
N VAL A 175 -21.77 -4.01 2.47
CA VAL A 175 -21.08 -2.99 3.27
C VAL A 175 -21.87 -2.74 4.55
N VAL A 176 -21.28 -3.06 5.69
CA VAL A 176 -21.81 -2.82 7.02
C VAL A 176 -21.06 -1.66 7.66
N VAL A 177 -21.72 -0.52 7.78
CA VAL A 177 -21.18 0.66 8.44
C VAL A 177 -21.81 0.78 9.81
N VAL A 178 -20.97 0.87 10.85
CA VAL A 178 -21.42 1.13 12.21
C VAL A 178 -20.80 2.43 12.70
N ASP A 179 -21.67 3.38 13.04
CA ASP A 179 -21.32 4.76 13.33
C ASP A 179 -21.54 5.10 14.81
N ASP A 180 -20.55 5.74 15.41
CA ASP A 180 -20.58 6.29 16.77
C ASP A 180 -20.56 7.84 16.76
N SER A 181 -20.72 8.48 15.60
CA SER A 181 -20.47 9.92 15.41
C SER A 181 -21.47 10.81 16.14
N THR A 182 -21.02 12.00 16.53
CA THR A 182 -21.88 13.04 17.13
C THR A 182 -21.89 14.33 16.32
N ASP A 183 -21.33 14.27 15.10
CA ASP A 183 -21.17 15.38 14.17
C ASP A 183 -21.99 15.14 12.88
N GLU A 184 -21.68 15.91 11.84
CA GLU A 184 -22.38 15.86 10.57
C GLU A 184 -22.24 14.52 9.79
N SER A 185 -21.41 13.59 10.27
CA SER A 185 -21.26 12.25 9.68
C SER A 185 -22.57 11.48 9.69
N VAL A 186 -23.40 11.69 10.72
CA VAL A 186 -24.70 11.00 10.87
C VAL A 186 -25.61 11.33 9.68
N GLN A 187 -25.75 12.61 9.33
CA GLN A 187 -26.58 13.06 8.22
C GLN A 187 -26.03 12.65 6.86
N ILE A 188 -24.71 12.49 6.73
CA ILE A 188 -24.11 11.93 5.52
C ILE A 188 -24.52 10.46 5.40
N LEU A 189 -24.35 9.68 6.47
CA LEU A 189 -24.65 8.25 6.52
C LEU A 189 -26.15 7.93 6.34
N GLU A 190 -27.04 8.80 6.83
CA GLU A 190 -28.49 8.67 6.60
C GLU A 190 -28.84 8.64 5.11
N LYS A 191 -28.13 9.39 4.26
CA LYS A 191 -28.36 9.38 2.79
C LYS A 191 -27.98 8.06 2.11
N TRP A 192 -27.20 7.23 2.81
CA TRP A 192 -26.77 5.92 2.32
C TRP A 192 -27.66 4.79 2.86
N GLN A 193 -28.58 5.08 3.78
CA GLN A 193 -29.56 4.11 4.22
C GLN A 193 -30.47 3.67 3.06
N GLY A 194 -30.73 2.36 2.99
CA GLY A 194 -31.59 1.77 1.96
C GLY A 194 -30.94 1.62 0.58
N ARG A 195 -29.68 2.06 0.39
CA ARG A 195 -28.96 1.75 -0.84
C ARG A 195 -28.66 0.25 -0.93
N PRO A 196 -28.68 -0.35 -2.15
CA PRO A 196 -28.31 -1.74 -2.34
C PRO A 196 -26.93 -2.03 -1.73
N ARG A 197 -26.78 -3.19 -1.06
CA ARG A 197 -25.55 -3.65 -0.38
C ARG A 197 -25.16 -2.89 0.90
N PHE A 198 -25.71 -1.71 1.19
CA PHE A 198 -25.34 -0.94 2.38
C PHE A 198 -26.28 -1.21 3.57
N LYS A 199 -25.69 -1.58 4.70
CA LYS A 199 -26.31 -1.66 6.02
C LYS A 199 -25.66 -0.62 6.92
N ILE A 200 -26.41 0.41 7.29
CA ILE A 200 -25.91 1.51 8.12
C ILE A 200 -26.56 1.42 9.50
N GLY A 201 -25.76 1.27 10.55
CA GLY A 201 -26.21 1.28 11.94
C GLY A 201 -25.56 2.44 12.71
N HIS A 202 -26.35 3.15 13.50
CA HIS A 202 -25.84 4.19 14.41
C HIS A 202 -25.97 3.70 15.85
N ARG A 203 -24.92 3.89 16.67
CA ARG A 203 -24.88 3.49 18.07
C ARG A 203 -24.92 4.72 18.96
N ASN A 204 -25.85 4.70 19.93
CA ASN A 204 -25.98 5.75 20.93
C ASN A 204 -24.84 5.78 21.97
N SER A 205 -23.93 4.80 21.95
CA SER A 205 -22.82 4.68 22.90
C SER A 205 -21.56 4.19 22.21
N ARG A 206 -20.46 4.90 22.45
CA ARG A 206 -19.12 4.56 21.95
C ARG A 206 -18.41 3.48 22.80
N LEU A 207 -19.15 2.67 23.56
CA LEU A 207 -18.57 1.64 24.41
C LEU A 207 -17.74 0.64 23.59
N GLY A 208 -16.48 0.41 23.97
CA GLY A 208 -15.57 -0.45 23.22
C GLY A 208 -15.06 0.15 21.91
N PHE A 209 -15.37 1.42 21.62
CA PHE A 209 -14.86 2.19 20.48
C PHE A 209 -15.01 1.42 19.15
N LYS A 210 -13.99 1.48 18.29
CA LYS A 210 -13.91 0.75 17.01
C LYS A 210 -14.23 -0.74 17.16
N GLY A 211 -13.68 -1.40 18.19
CA GLY A 211 -13.94 -2.82 18.44
C GLY A 211 -15.39 -3.11 18.84
N GLY A 212 -16.05 -2.19 19.54
CA GLY A 212 -17.48 -2.25 19.83
C GLY A 212 -18.32 -2.11 18.57
N ALA A 213 -17.98 -1.16 17.71
CA ALA A 213 -18.69 -0.93 16.45
C ALA A 213 -18.58 -2.15 15.51
N LEU A 214 -17.36 -2.68 15.35
CA LEU A 214 -17.12 -3.87 14.53
C LEU A 214 -17.79 -5.14 15.10
N ARG A 215 -17.97 -5.22 16.42
CA ARG A 215 -18.73 -6.30 17.05
C ARG A 215 -20.21 -6.23 16.70
N GLU A 216 -20.80 -5.03 16.65
CA GLU A 216 -22.18 -4.89 16.18
C GLU A 216 -22.28 -5.20 14.68
N ALA A 217 -21.29 -4.81 13.88
CA ALA A 217 -21.24 -5.14 12.45
C ALA A 217 -21.31 -6.67 12.22
N LEU A 218 -20.52 -7.44 12.99
CA LEU A 218 -20.55 -8.91 12.94
C LEU A 218 -21.92 -9.53 13.24
N LYS A 219 -22.76 -8.89 14.07
CA LYS A 219 -24.09 -9.42 14.41
C LYS A 219 -25.12 -9.22 13.29
N VAL A 220 -24.94 -8.19 12.46
CA VAL A 220 -25.87 -7.81 11.38
C VAL A 220 -25.37 -8.19 9.99
N MET A 221 -24.14 -8.69 9.91
CA MET A 221 -23.51 -9.28 8.73
C MET A 221 -24.41 -10.36 8.12
N ASP A 222 -24.42 -10.43 6.78
CA ASP A 222 -25.09 -11.50 6.05
C ASP A 222 -24.44 -12.86 6.39
N PRO A 223 -25.23 -13.88 6.76
CA PRO A 223 -24.69 -15.19 7.14
C PRO A 223 -23.98 -15.92 6.00
N ARG A 224 -24.13 -15.47 4.74
CA ARG A 224 -23.37 -16.00 3.59
C ARG A 224 -21.92 -15.57 3.59
N ALA A 225 -21.54 -14.54 4.35
CA ALA A 225 -20.18 -14.01 4.34
C ALA A 225 -19.14 -15.06 4.76
N GLU A 226 -18.24 -15.38 3.81
CA GLU A 226 -17.09 -16.25 4.03
C GLU A 226 -15.87 -15.44 4.49
N TYR A 227 -15.79 -14.18 4.06
CA TYR A 227 -14.68 -13.28 4.38
C TYR A 227 -15.19 -11.95 4.90
N VAL A 228 -14.43 -11.36 5.82
CA VAL A 228 -14.65 -10.01 6.34
C VAL A 228 -13.45 -9.15 6.00
N VAL A 229 -13.70 -8.00 5.38
CA VAL A 229 -12.68 -6.98 5.14
C VAL A 229 -13.05 -5.75 5.95
N ILE A 230 -12.08 -5.19 6.67
CA ILE A 230 -12.29 -3.98 7.47
C ILE A 230 -11.60 -2.82 6.75
N PHE A 231 -12.34 -1.76 6.49
CA PHE A 231 -11.76 -0.49 6.02
C PHE A 231 -11.93 0.60 7.07
N ASP A 232 -10.91 1.43 7.20
CA ASP A 232 -10.96 2.65 8.00
C ASP A 232 -11.73 3.72 7.21
N ALA A 233 -12.40 4.64 7.91
CA ALA A 233 -13.27 5.63 7.29
C ALA A 233 -12.57 6.58 6.30
N ASP A 234 -11.24 6.70 6.40
CA ASP A 234 -10.38 7.49 5.52
C ASP A 234 -9.76 6.69 4.36
N SER A 235 -10.07 5.39 4.26
CA SER A 235 -9.59 4.52 3.19
C SER A 235 -10.22 4.85 1.83
N MET A 236 -9.46 4.57 0.77
CA MET A 236 -9.93 4.69 -0.62
C MET A 236 -9.52 3.43 -1.39
N PRO A 237 -10.25 2.31 -1.22
CA PRO A 237 -9.96 1.09 -1.95
C PRO A 237 -10.13 1.28 -3.46
N PHE A 238 -9.29 0.62 -4.24
CA PHE A 238 -9.45 0.52 -5.69
C PHE A 238 -10.61 -0.45 -6.03
N PRO A 239 -11.25 -0.30 -7.20
CA PRO A 239 -12.35 -1.17 -7.63
C PRO A 239 -12.03 -2.67 -7.54
N ASP A 240 -10.79 -3.06 -7.81
CA ASP A 240 -10.31 -4.45 -7.84
C ASP A 240 -9.73 -4.94 -6.49
N SER A 241 -9.97 -4.20 -5.39
CA SER A 241 -9.35 -4.51 -4.08
C SER A 241 -9.72 -5.90 -3.54
N ILE A 242 -10.99 -6.29 -3.61
CA ILE A 242 -11.44 -7.59 -3.09
C ILE A 242 -10.81 -8.74 -3.88
N GLU A 243 -10.82 -8.66 -5.21
CA GLU A 243 -10.21 -9.65 -6.10
C GLU A 243 -8.71 -9.83 -5.83
N ARG A 244 -8.03 -8.75 -5.41
CA ARG A 244 -6.61 -8.79 -5.04
C ARG A 244 -6.37 -9.37 -3.64
N PHE A 245 -7.31 -9.24 -2.71
CA PHE A 245 -7.15 -9.74 -1.34
C PHE A 245 -7.40 -11.24 -1.23
N LEU A 246 -8.44 -11.74 -1.90
CA LEU A 246 -8.87 -13.14 -1.78
C LEU A 246 -7.76 -14.17 -2.06
N PRO A 247 -6.89 -14.00 -3.09
CA PRO A 247 -5.85 -14.98 -3.41
C PRO A 247 -4.90 -15.30 -2.26
N TYR A 248 -4.67 -14.37 -1.33
CA TYR A 248 -3.74 -14.58 -0.22
C TYR A 248 -4.26 -15.59 0.81
N PHE A 249 -5.57 -15.78 0.93
CA PHE A 249 -6.13 -16.80 1.82
C PHE A 249 -5.87 -18.23 1.30
N TYR A 250 -5.71 -18.40 0.00
CA TYR A 250 -5.50 -19.70 -0.64
C TYR A 250 -4.02 -20.03 -0.89
N GLN A 251 -3.11 -19.06 -0.71
CA GLN A 251 -1.67 -19.26 -0.91
C GLN A 251 -0.96 -20.03 0.22
N THR A 252 -1.68 -20.50 1.25
CA THR A 252 -1.08 -21.12 2.44
C THR A 252 -1.12 -22.65 2.49
N ASN A 253 -1.50 -23.34 1.40
CA ASN A 253 -1.44 -24.81 1.32
C ASN A 253 -0.29 -25.31 0.43
N GLY A 254 0.91 -24.74 0.63
CA GLY A 254 2.15 -25.43 0.33
C GLY A 254 2.61 -26.16 1.58
N ASP A 255 2.39 -27.48 1.60
CA ASP A 255 2.94 -28.44 2.56
C ASP A 255 2.56 -28.28 4.04
N LYS A 256 1.40 -28.81 4.47
CA LYS A 256 1.25 -29.69 5.67
C LYS A 256 -0.04 -30.50 5.58
N GLU A 257 0.10 -31.77 5.18
CA GLU A 257 -0.82 -32.80 5.67
C GLU A 257 -0.67 -32.89 7.20
N VAL A 258 -1.79 -32.96 7.92
CA VAL A 258 -1.88 -33.37 9.34
C VAL A 258 -2.78 -34.58 9.41
#